data_AF-A0AAN6P7Q9-F1
#
_entry.id   AF-A0AAN6P7Q9-F1
#
_cell.length_a   1.000
_cell.length_b   1.000
_cell.length_c   1.000
_cell.angle_alpha   90.00
_cell.angle_beta   90.00
_cell.angle_gamma   90.00
#
_symmetry.space_group_name_H-M   'P 1'
#
loop_
_entity.id
_entity.type
_entity.pdbx_description
1 polymer ?
#
loop_
_entity_poly.entity_id
_entity_poly.type
_entity_poly.pdbx_seq_one_letter_code
_entity_poly.pdbx_strand_id
1 'polypeptide(L)'
;MEKHFPSMIKKHCEVCKKTDALLRCGGCQTYYYCGRDHQVADRPTHKTTCKTIKGTKTKVQEEEAKLRARSAGDAELPPNALENGRLWLWKSARPYMLALFLHGEMLIRSWHRQGIEDALALFLEILRLNSGDNQGARFLIPSLYLRLGRNQEAYEFLKAWALQHTDRPEVKQLEDPCLAYLHVKNADATEDVELWAGNRGFLQLPVLSSLQLVKTRLLIGLEHLREFRPVRGKYCDDILERMPEVLADEDSIVKKPKEINQQLKDLFVSR
;
A
#
# COMPACT_ATOMS: atom_id res chain seq x y z
N MET A 1 -5.20 -6.05 15.05
CA MET A 1 -4.30 -4.88 14.79
C MET A 1 -5.02 -3.58 14.45
N GLU A 2 -6.12 -3.57 13.69
CA GLU A 2 -6.81 -2.33 13.26
C GLU A 2 -7.36 -1.47 14.41
N LYS A 3 -7.70 -2.08 15.56
CA LYS A 3 -8.09 -1.38 16.80
C LYS A 3 -6.94 -0.60 17.47
N HIS A 4 -5.69 -1.05 17.32
CA HIS A 4 -4.51 -0.41 17.95
C HIS A 4 -3.71 0.47 16.99
N PHE A 5 -3.78 0.18 15.68
CA PHE A 5 -3.20 1.00 14.62
C PHE A 5 -4.27 1.35 13.59
N PRO A 6 -5.25 2.20 13.96
CA PRO A 6 -6.27 2.63 13.03
C PRO A 6 -5.64 3.37 11.85
N SER A 7 -6.37 3.42 10.74
CA SER A 7 -6.02 4.27 9.60
C SER A 7 -5.61 5.67 10.08
N MET A 8 -4.42 6.10 9.68
CA MET A 8 -3.91 7.45 10.00
C MET A 8 -4.77 8.53 9.33
N ILE A 9 -5.53 8.15 8.30
CA ILE A 9 -6.36 9.05 7.52
C ILE A 9 -7.80 8.57 7.59
N LYS A 10 -8.69 9.40 8.15
CA LYS A 10 -10.12 9.10 8.35
C LYS A 10 -10.98 9.87 7.35
N LYS A 11 -12.12 9.31 6.98
CA LYS A 11 -13.16 10.03 6.21
C LYS A 11 -13.75 11.09 7.13
N HIS A 12 -13.79 12.32 6.68
CA HIS A 12 -14.37 13.42 7.44
C HIS A 12 -14.86 14.52 6.49
N CYS A 13 -15.85 15.31 6.92
CA CYS A 13 -16.26 16.49 6.19
C CYS A 13 -15.17 17.56 6.28
N GLU A 14 -14.78 18.18 5.16
CA GLU A 14 -13.72 19.19 5.19
C GLU A 14 -14.05 20.43 6.03
N VAL A 15 -15.34 20.74 6.20
CA VAL A 15 -15.80 21.92 6.94
C VAL A 15 -16.02 21.61 8.42
N CYS A 16 -16.92 20.69 8.75
CA CYS A 16 -17.34 20.44 10.14
C CYS A 16 -16.68 19.22 10.81
N LYS A 17 -15.81 18.50 10.09
CA LYS A 17 -15.06 17.33 10.57
C LYS A 17 -15.89 16.13 11.04
N LYS A 18 -17.22 16.13 10.85
CA LYS A 18 -18.09 14.95 11.01
C LYS A 18 -17.59 13.79 10.14
N THR A 19 -17.78 12.56 10.60
CA THR A 19 -17.23 11.35 9.96
C THR A 19 -18.30 10.43 9.36
N ASP A 20 -19.56 10.72 9.65
CA ASP A 20 -20.75 9.99 9.26
C ASP A 20 -21.55 10.73 8.16
N ALA A 21 -22.38 9.99 7.42
CA ALA A 21 -23.27 10.51 6.38
C ALA A 21 -22.58 11.48 5.38
N LEU A 22 -21.38 11.10 4.92
CA LEU A 22 -20.57 11.93 4.03
C LEU A 22 -20.84 11.63 2.56
N LEU A 23 -20.99 12.70 1.78
CA LEU A 23 -21.04 12.68 0.33
C LEU A 23 -19.67 13.02 -0.25
N ARG A 24 -19.29 12.34 -1.34
CA ARG A 24 -18.06 12.65 -2.08
C ARG A 24 -18.27 13.86 -2.98
N CYS A 25 -17.22 14.64 -3.15
CA CYS A 25 -17.19 15.70 -4.14
C CYS A 25 -17.48 15.16 -5.54
N GLY A 26 -18.53 15.65 -6.20
CA GLY A 26 -18.92 15.24 -7.55
C GLY A 26 -17.80 15.36 -8.60
N GLY A 27 -16.89 16.33 -8.43
CA GLY A 27 -15.81 16.61 -9.37
C GLY A 27 -14.61 15.67 -9.24
N CYS A 28 -13.94 15.68 -8.09
CA CYS A 28 -12.73 14.90 -7.87
C CYS A 28 -12.97 13.50 -7.29
N GLN A 29 -14.14 13.26 -6.66
CA GLN A 29 -14.49 12.03 -5.93
C GLN A 29 -13.56 11.69 -4.74
N THR A 30 -12.65 12.57 -4.35
CA THR A 30 -11.68 12.34 -3.26
C THR A 30 -12.08 12.99 -1.94
N TYR A 31 -12.67 14.19 -2.00
CA TYR A 31 -13.05 15.01 -0.84
C TYR A 31 -14.45 14.65 -0.34
N TYR A 32 -14.70 14.88 0.95
CA TYR A 32 -15.97 14.53 1.60
C TYR A 32 -16.66 15.74 2.24
N TYR A 33 -17.98 15.76 2.18
CA TYR A 33 -18.82 16.81 2.75
C TYR A 33 -20.12 16.23 3.29
N CYS A 34 -20.70 16.84 4.32
CA CYS A 34 -22.05 16.47 4.78
C CYS A 34 -23.13 16.77 3.73
N GLY A 35 -22.88 17.74 2.84
CA GLY A 35 -23.86 18.20 1.87
C GLY A 35 -23.30 19.32 0.98
N ARG A 36 -24.17 19.84 0.11
CA ARG A 36 -23.84 20.88 -0.86
C ARG A 36 -23.31 22.17 -0.20
N ASP A 37 -23.86 22.54 0.95
CA ASP A 37 -23.48 23.79 1.64
C ASP A 37 -22.02 23.78 2.06
N HIS A 38 -21.57 22.69 2.69
CA HIS A 38 -20.15 22.52 3.06
C HIS A 38 -19.23 22.39 1.85
N GLN A 39 -19.71 21.78 0.75
CA GLN A 39 -18.95 21.73 -0.50
C GLN A 39 -18.78 23.12 -1.13
N VAL A 40 -19.81 23.98 -1.07
CA VAL A 40 -19.74 25.36 -1.57
C VAL A 40 -18.82 26.20 -0.68
N ALA A 41 -18.91 26.04 0.63
CA ALA A 41 -18.07 26.75 1.60
C ALA A 41 -16.57 26.43 1.43
N ASP A 42 -16.20 25.17 1.21
CA ASP A 42 -14.81 24.75 0.97
C ASP A 42 -14.34 24.96 -0.49
N ARG A 43 -15.22 25.38 -1.39
CA ARG A 43 -14.86 25.56 -2.81
C ARG A 43 -13.64 26.46 -3.04
N PRO A 44 -13.46 27.61 -2.37
CA PRO A 44 -12.29 28.49 -2.61
C PRO A 44 -10.95 27.80 -2.36
N THR A 45 -10.86 26.97 -1.32
CA THR A 45 -9.66 26.21 -0.91
C THR A 45 -9.49 24.92 -1.72
N HIS A 46 -10.60 24.23 -2.01
CA HIS A 46 -10.59 22.94 -2.71
C HIS A 46 -10.44 23.04 -4.23
N LYS A 47 -10.92 24.12 -4.87
CA LYS A 47 -11.12 24.21 -6.34
C LYS A 47 -9.89 23.84 -7.17
N THR A 48 -8.70 24.26 -6.76
CA THR A 48 -7.48 23.99 -7.51
C THR A 48 -7.15 22.50 -7.49
N THR A 49 -7.07 21.89 -6.30
CA THR A 49 -6.86 20.45 -6.14
C THR A 49 -7.94 19.63 -6.81
N CYS A 50 -9.20 20.06 -6.70
CA CYS A 50 -10.34 19.43 -7.37
C CYS A 50 -10.13 19.31 -8.87
N LYS A 51 -9.75 20.42 -9.51
CA LYS A 51 -9.50 20.48 -10.95
C LYS A 51 -8.33 19.60 -11.35
N THR A 52 -7.25 19.59 -10.58
CA THR A 52 -6.06 18.77 -10.87
C THR A 52 -6.36 17.28 -10.78
N ILE A 53 -7.04 16.82 -9.73
CA ILE A 53 -7.43 15.40 -9.59
C ILE A 53 -8.39 15.01 -10.71
N LYS A 54 -9.39 15.84 -10.99
CA LYS A 54 -10.34 15.59 -12.09
C LYS A 54 -9.62 15.53 -13.44
N GLY A 55 -8.73 16.47 -13.72
CA GLY A 55 -7.99 16.55 -14.98
C GLY A 55 -7.09 15.35 -15.21
N THR A 56 -6.34 14.92 -14.19
CA THR A 56 -5.51 13.70 -14.29
C THR A 56 -6.35 12.44 -14.48
N LYS A 57 -7.51 12.34 -13.81
CA LYS A 57 -8.46 11.25 -14.05
C LYS A 57 -8.99 11.23 -15.48
N THR A 58 -9.38 12.38 -16.02
CA THR A 58 -9.82 12.50 -17.42
C THR A 58 -8.69 12.10 -18.37
N LYS A 59 -7.44 12.48 -18.07
CA LYS A 59 -6.29 12.09 -18.88
C LYS A 59 -6.06 10.58 -18.91
N VAL A 60 -6.24 9.89 -17.78
CA VAL A 60 -6.21 8.42 -17.74
C VAL A 60 -7.25 7.84 -18.70
N GLN A 61 -8.49 8.31 -18.63
CA GLN A 61 -9.60 7.83 -19.47
C GLN A 61 -9.34 8.07 -20.97
N GLU A 62 -8.80 9.23 -21.32
CA GLU A 62 -8.43 9.56 -22.70
C GLU A 62 -7.32 8.64 -23.23
N GLU A 63 -6.25 8.43 -22.46
CA GLU A 63 -5.13 7.58 -22.89
C GLU A 63 -5.52 6.09 -22.91
N GLU A 64 -6.39 5.65 -21.99
CA GLU A 64 -6.97 4.30 -22.01
C GLU A 64 -7.82 4.08 -23.26
N ALA A 65 -8.68 5.05 -23.62
CA ALA A 65 -9.49 4.99 -24.82
C ALA A 65 -8.63 4.95 -26.08
N LYS A 66 -7.56 5.76 -26.15
CA LYS A 66 -6.59 5.70 -27.25
C LYS A 66 -5.88 4.35 -27.31
N LEU A 67 -5.48 3.80 -26.17
CA LEU A 67 -4.82 2.50 -26.11
C LEU A 67 -5.74 1.39 -26.61
N ARG A 68 -7.01 1.36 -26.18
CA ARG A 68 -8.01 0.38 -26.64
C ARG A 68 -8.38 0.58 -28.12
N ALA A 69 -8.48 1.82 -28.59
CA ALA A 69 -8.78 2.09 -29.99
C ALA A 69 -7.67 1.62 -30.95
N ARG A 70 -6.44 1.45 -30.46
CA ARG A 70 -5.29 0.94 -31.24
C ARG A 70 -5.34 -0.57 -31.49
N SER A 71 -6.32 -1.29 -30.97
CA SER A 71 -6.37 -2.76 -31.01
C SER A 71 -7.26 -3.32 -32.13
N ALA A 72 -6.72 -3.38 -33.34
CA ALA A 72 -6.92 -4.48 -34.32
C ALA A 72 -5.86 -4.37 -35.44
N GLY A 73 -4.73 -5.07 -35.29
CA GLY A 73 -3.74 -5.24 -36.37
C GLY A 73 -2.55 -4.28 -36.40
N ASP A 74 -2.34 -3.46 -35.37
CA ASP A 74 -1.13 -2.65 -35.26
C ASP A 74 0.04 -3.53 -34.76
N ALA A 75 1.15 -3.56 -35.50
CA ALA A 75 2.30 -4.44 -35.21
C ALA A 75 3.00 -4.10 -33.88
N GLU A 76 2.68 -2.93 -33.29
CA GLU A 76 3.33 -2.41 -32.08
C GLU A 76 2.62 -2.75 -30.75
N LEU A 77 1.42 -3.33 -30.74
CA LEU A 77 0.73 -3.67 -29.48
C LEU A 77 -0.03 -4.99 -29.60
N PRO A 78 0.37 -6.05 -28.88
CA PRO A 78 -0.31 -7.34 -28.97
C PRO A 78 -1.73 -7.26 -28.37
N PRO A 79 -2.69 -8.09 -28.83
CA PRO A 79 -4.06 -8.09 -28.31
C PRO A 79 -4.15 -8.34 -26.80
N ASN A 80 -3.18 -9.04 -26.21
CA ASN A 80 -3.11 -9.35 -24.78
C ASN A 80 -2.18 -8.41 -23.99
N ALA A 81 -1.91 -7.19 -24.50
CA ALA A 81 -0.99 -6.26 -23.87
C ALA A 81 -1.42 -5.80 -22.47
N LEU A 82 -2.73 -5.81 -22.17
CA LEU A 82 -3.26 -5.42 -20.86
C LEU A 82 -3.20 -6.55 -19.82
N GLU A 83 -3.00 -7.79 -20.26
CA GLU A 83 -2.96 -8.98 -19.39
C GLU A 83 -1.53 -9.46 -19.12
N ASN A 84 -0.58 -9.22 -20.03
CA ASN A 84 0.74 -9.88 -20.00
C ASN A 84 1.77 -9.25 -19.04
N GLY A 85 1.42 -8.19 -18.30
CA GLY A 85 2.31 -7.53 -17.33
C GLY A 85 3.54 -6.82 -17.91
N ARG A 86 3.61 -6.65 -19.24
CA ARG A 86 4.75 -6.06 -19.95
C ARG A 86 4.39 -4.77 -20.67
N LEU A 87 3.31 -4.10 -20.26
CA LEU A 87 2.75 -2.96 -20.99
C LEU A 87 3.77 -1.82 -21.19
N TRP A 88 4.67 -1.62 -20.22
CA TRP A 88 5.72 -0.60 -20.28
C TRP A 88 6.70 -0.76 -21.46
N LEU A 89 6.94 -1.99 -21.91
CA LEU A 89 7.86 -2.28 -23.01
C LEU A 89 7.35 -1.69 -24.34
N TRP A 90 6.04 -1.53 -24.48
CA TRP A 90 5.42 -0.95 -25.66
C TRP A 90 5.39 0.57 -25.56
N LYS A 91 6.18 1.25 -26.40
CA LYS A 91 6.27 2.72 -26.43
C LYS A 91 4.90 3.38 -26.58
N SER A 92 4.04 2.79 -27.40
CA SER A 92 2.68 3.24 -27.67
C SER A 92 1.78 3.25 -26.42
N ALA A 93 2.06 2.42 -25.41
CA ALA A 93 1.28 2.33 -24.18
C ALA A 93 1.81 3.18 -23.02
N ARG A 94 3.04 3.71 -23.12
CA ARG A 94 3.65 4.53 -22.06
C ARG A 94 2.84 5.78 -21.69
N PRO A 95 2.18 6.51 -22.61
CA PRO A 95 1.32 7.64 -22.23
C PRO A 95 0.21 7.26 -21.24
N TYR A 96 -0.41 6.10 -21.39
CA TYR A 96 -1.41 5.58 -20.46
C TYR A 96 -0.80 5.25 -19.10
N MET A 97 0.32 4.52 -19.08
CA MET A 97 1.04 4.18 -17.85
C MET A 97 1.52 5.42 -17.07
N LEU A 98 1.96 6.46 -17.78
CA LEU A 98 2.33 7.75 -17.17
C LEU A 98 1.11 8.48 -16.62
N ALA A 99 -0.02 8.49 -17.36
CA ALA A 99 -1.26 9.10 -16.88
C ALA A 99 -1.76 8.43 -15.60
N LEU A 100 -1.71 7.09 -15.52
CA LEU A 100 -2.01 6.35 -14.30
C LEU A 100 -1.14 6.84 -13.15
N PHE A 101 0.19 6.80 -13.30
CA PHE A 101 1.13 7.16 -12.23
C PHE A 101 0.89 8.59 -11.71
N LEU A 102 0.74 9.55 -12.63
CA LEU A 102 0.47 10.95 -12.29
C LEU A 102 -0.87 11.11 -11.55
N HIS A 103 -1.90 10.37 -11.93
CA HIS A 103 -3.17 10.38 -11.22
C HIS A 103 -3.03 9.83 -9.80
N GLY A 104 -2.34 8.69 -9.64
CA GLY A 104 -2.02 8.11 -8.33
C GLY A 104 -1.28 9.10 -7.42
N GLU A 105 -0.27 9.79 -7.95
CA GLU A 105 0.45 10.83 -7.21
C GLU A 105 -0.44 12.00 -6.77
N MET A 106 -1.36 12.46 -7.63
CA MET A 106 -2.31 13.52 -7.26
C MET A 106 -3.27 13.07 -6.15
N LEU A 107 -3.70 11.82 -6.19
CA LEU A 107 -4.53 11.22 -5.15
C LEU A 107 -3.76 11.12 -3.82
N ILE A 108 -2.47 10.76 -3.83
CA ILE A 108 -1.62 10.76 -2.63
C ILE A 108 -1.51 12.16 -2.03
N ARG A 109 -1.25 13.17 -2.87
CA ARG A 109 -1.10 14.57 -2.45
C ARG A 109 -2.38 15.18 -1.87
N SER A 110 -3.54 14.54 -2.09
CA SER A 110 -4.79 14.98 -1.46
C SER A 110 -4.78 14.79 0.05
N TRP A 111 -4.07 13.81 0.61
CA TRP A 111 -4.14 13.43 2.04
C TRP A 111 -5.53 13.00 2.55
N HIS A 112 -6.44 12.58 1.66
CA HIS A 112 -7.76 12.06 2.06
C HIS A 112 -7.80 10.54 1.96
N ARG A 113 -8.61 9.90 2.82
CA ARG A 113 -8.68 8.43 2.87
C ARG A 113 -9.04 7.84 1.51
N GLN A 114 -10.04 8.40 0.82
CA GLN A 114 -10.43 7.94 -0.50
C GLN A 114 -9.29 8.08 -1.52
N GLY A 115 -8.54 9.19 -1.47
CA GLY A 115 -7.39 9.39 -2.34
C GLY A 115 -6.32 8.33 -2.11
N ILE A 116 -6.06 7.95 -0.85
CA ILE A 116 -5.09 6.89 -0.55
C ILE A 116 -5.61 5.50 -0.96
N GLU A 117 -6.91 5.22 -0.77
CA GLU A 117 -7.55 3.98 -1.24
C GLU A 117 -7.46 3.86 -2.77
N ASP A 118 -7.83 4.92 -3.49
CA ASP A 118 -7.81 4.97 -4.96
C ASP A 118 -6.37 4.92 -5.50
N ALA A 119 -5.42 5.61 -4.86
CA ALA A 119 -4.01 5.58 -5.21
C ALA A 119 -3.44 4.16 -5.04
N LEU A 120 -3.74 3.49 -3.93
CA LEU A 120 -3.26 2.13 -3.69
C LEU A 120 -3.77 1.17 -4.78
N ALA A 121 -5.07 1.22 -5.09
CA ALA A 121 -5.64 0.41 -6.16
C ALA A 121 -4.95 0.69 -7.51
N LEU A 122 -4.68 1.96 -7.81
CA LEU A 122 -4.03 2.37 -9.04
C LEU A 122 -2.57 1.91 -9.10
N PHE A 123 -1.78 2.03 -8.03
CA PHE A 123 -0.38 1.59 -8.05
C PHE A 123 -0.24 0.07 -8.09
N LEU A 124 -1.19 -0.68 -7.48
CA LEU A 124 -1.27 -2.12 -7.66
C LEU A 124 -1.60 -2.49 -9.11
N GLU A 125 -2.50 -1.76 -9.77
CA GLU A 125 -2.80 -1.96 -11.19
C GLU A 125 -1.60 -1.61 -12.09
N ILE A 126 -0.84 -0.56 -11.78
CA ILE A 126 0.41 -0.25 -12.48
C ILE A 126 1.37 -1.43 -12.39
N LEU A 127 1.56 -2.05 -11.22
CA LEU A 127 2.42 -3.24 -11.10
C LEU A 127 1.86 -4.43 -11.87
N ARG A 128 0.54 -4.64 -11.87
CA ARG A 128 -0.09 -5.69 -12.68
C ARG A 128 0.19 -5.51 -14.17
N LEU A 129 0.12 -4.28 -14.67
CA LEU A 129 0.38 -3.93 -16.07
C LEU A 129 1.87 -3.89 -16.42
N ASN A 130 2.73 -3.65 -15.42
CA ASN A 130 4.17 -3.45 -15.54
C ASN A 130 4.88 -4.17 -14.40
N SER A 131 4.97 -5.50 -14.50
CA SER A 131 5.49 -6.37 -13.45
C SER A 131 6.99 -6.18 -13.21
N GLY A 132 7.71 -5.62 -14.18
CA GLY A 132 9.11 -5.20 -14.01
C GLY A 132 9.27 -3.91 -13.21
N ASP A 133 8.17 -3.27 -12.80
CA ASP A 133 8.08 -2.02 -12.07
C ASP A 133 9.04 -0.93 -12.58
N ASN A 134 9.04 -0.72 -13.89
CA ASN A 134 9.89 0.28 -14.53
C ASN A 134 9.61 1.73 -14.08
N GLN A 135 8.49 1.99 -13.40
CA GLN A 135 8.11 3.31 -12.88
C GLN A 135 8.40 3.47 -11.38
N GLY A 136 8.81 2.42 -10.67
CA GLY A 136 9.06 2.47 -9.24
C GLY A 136 7.79 2.59 -8.38
N ALA A 137 6.64 2.11 -8.87
CA ALA A 137 5.38 2.07 -8.14
C ALA A 137 5.50 1.26 -6.83
N ARG A 138 6.37 0.26 -6.78
CA ARG A 138 6.62 -0.57 -5.58
C ARG A 138 7.02 0.25 -4.35
N PHE A 139 7.69 1.38 -4.54
CA PHE A 139 8.17 2.21 -3.43
C PHE A 139 7.05 2.98 -2.73
N LEU A 140 5.90 3.15 -3.40
CA LEU A 140 4.77 3.89 -2.85
C LEU A 140 3.82 2.98 -2.06
N ILE A 141 3.60 1.75 -2.55
CA ILE A 141 2.58 0.82 -2.07
C ILE A 141 2.65 0.52 -0.56
N PRO A 142 3.83 0.17 0.03
CA PRO A 142 3.92 -0.08 1.48
C PRO A 142 3.46 1.11 2.31
N SER A 143 3.83 2.33 1.91
CA SER A 143 3.43 3.55 2.62
C SER A 143 1.92 3.79 2.55
N LEU A 144 1.25 3.41 1.47
CA LEU A 144 -0.20 3.54 1.30
C LEU A 144 -0.95 2.55 2.17
N TYR A 145 -0.51 1.28 2.20
CA TYR A 145 -1.03 0.28 3.14
C TYR A 145 -0.89 0.77 4.60
N LEU A 146 0.30 1.27 4.98
CA LEU A 146 0.56 1.79 6.31
C LEU A 146 -0.33 2.99 6.68
N ARG A 147 -0.62 3.89 5.73
CA ARG A 147 -1.54 5.03 5.92
C ARG A 147 -2.98 4.59 6.16
N LEU A 148 -3.39 3.48 5.55
CA LEU A 148 -4.72 2.88 5.71
C LEU A 148 -4.85 1.99 6.96
N GLY A 149 -3.78 1.77 7.72
CA GLY A 149 -3.75 0.86 8.86
C GLY A 149 -3.59 -0.62 8.49
N ARG A 150 -3.29 -0.90 7.22
CA ARG A 150 -3.16 -2.23 6.63
C ARG A 150 -1.73 -2.77 6.79
N ASN A 151 -1.32 -2.93 8.06
CA ASN A 151 0.08 -3.24 8.41
C ASN A 151 0.52 -4.63 7.92
N GLN A 152 -0.38 -5.62 7.98
CA GLN A 152 -0.10 -6.98 7.53
C GLN A 152 0.16 -7.01 6.03
N GLU A 153 -0.71 -6.37 5.24
CA GLU A 153 -0.54 -6.31 3.79
C GLU A 153 0.69 -5.47 3.37
N ALA A 154 1.04 -4.44 4.15
CA ALA A 154 2.29 -3.72 3.93
C ALA A 154 3.52 -4.64 4.07
N TYR A 155 3.53 -5.46 5.13
CA TYR A 155 4.62 -6.39 5.39
C TYR A 155 4.69 -7.51 4.35
N GLU A 156 3.56 -8.13 4.05
CA GLU A 156 3.43 -9.16 3.01
C GLU A 156 3.94 -8.68 1.65
N PHE A 157 3.55 -7.46 1.26
CA PHE A 157 4.02 -6.85 0.02
C PHE A 157 5.53 -6.65 0.03
N LEU A 158 6.08 -6.09 1.12
CA LEU A 158 7.54 -5.92 1.25
C LEU A 158 8.25 -7.27 1.11
N LYS A 159 7.79 -8.29 1.85
CA LYS A 159 8.41 -9.62 1.90
C LYS A 159 8.38 -10.31 0.54
N ALA A 160 7.21 -10.30 -0.10
CA ALA A 160 7.03 -10.81 -1.45
C ALA A 160 8.05 -10.22 -2.43
N TRP A 161 8.22 -8.91 -2.38
CA TRP A 161 9.10 -8.21 -3.28
C TRP A 161 10.59 -8.45 -2.97
N ALA A 162 10.97 -8.60 -1.70
CA ALA A 162 12.32 -8.99 -1.34
C ALA A 162 12.67 -10.42 -1.78
N LEU A 163 11.72 -11.36 -1.62
CA LEU A 163 11.91 -12.76 -2.01
C LEU A 163 12.11 -12.92 -3.52
N GLN A 164 11.44 -12.12 -4.35
CA GLN A 164 11.55 -12.16 -5.82
C GLN A 164 12.99 -11.97 -6.34
N HIS A 165 13.88 -11.37 -5.53
CA HIS A 165 15.27 -11.10 -5.88
C HIS A 165 16.27 -11.99 -5.14
N THR A 166 15.82 -13.13 -4.60
CA THR A 166 16.67 -14.11 -3.91
C THR A 166 16.63 -15.46 -4.60
N ASP A 167 17.76 -16.18 -4.62
CA ASP A 167 17.87 -17.56 -5.13
C ASP A 167 17.30 -18.61 -4.15
N ARG A 168 16.38 -18.20 -3.28
CA ARG A 168 15.88 -19.03 -2.19
C ARG A 168 14.87 -20.08 -2.68
N PRO A 169 14.91 -21.34 -2.19
CA PRO A 169 14.01 -22.42 -2.62
C PRO A 169 12.51 -22.09 -2.47
N GLU A 170 12.16 -21.28 -1.47
CA GLU A 170 10.80 -20.83 -1.17
C GLU A 170 10.21 -19.98 -2.30
N VAL A 171 11.06 -19.36 -3.14
CA VAL A 171 10.68 -18.57 -4.32
C VAL A 171 10.30 -19.48 -5.49
N LYS A 172 10.88 -20.69 -5.57
CA LYS A 172 10.70 -21.61 -6.70
C LYS A 172 9.30 -22.23 -6.76
N GLN A 173 8.56 -22.25 -5.67
CA GLN A 173 7.20 -22.78 -5.61
C GLN A 173 6.11 -21.75 -5.95
N LEU A 174 6.50 -20.51 -6.26
CA LEU A 174 5.58 -19.41 -6.58
C LEU A 174 5.49 -19.26 -8.10
N GLU A 175 4.92 -20.29 -8.73
CA GLU A 175 4.76 -20.41 -10.18
C GLU A 175 3.52 -19.67 -10.68
N ASP A 176 3.63 -18.36 -10.95
CA ASP A 176 2.86 -17.70 -12.02
C ASP A 176 3.56 -16.42 -12.51
N PRO A 177 4.13 -16.40 -13.73
CA PRO A 177 4.69 -15.20 -14.35
C PRO A 177 3.69 -14.05 -14.57
N CYS A 178 2.38 -14.32 -14.51
CA CYS A 178 1.30 -13.35 -14.62
C CYS A 178 0.84 -12.79 -13.26
N LEU A 179 1.27 -13.37 -12.14
CA LEU A 179 1.09 -12.77 -10.82
C LEU A 179 2.25 -11.81 -10.55
N ALA A 180 2.03 -10.53 -10.90
CA ALA A 180 3.00 -9.44 -10.81
C ALA A 180 3.59 -9.17 -9.41
N TYR A 181 3.21 -9.94 -8.40
CA TYR A 181 3.78 -9.95 -7.06
C TYR A 181 3.57 -11.34 -6.46
N LEU A 182 4.59 -11.91 -5.81
CA LEU A 182 4.43 -13.14 -5.03
C LEU A 182 3.32 -12.90 -4.00
N HIS A 183 2.28 -13.72 -3.98
CA HIS A 183 1.24 -13.61 -2.96
C HIS A 183 1.70 -14.26 -1.66
N VAL A 184 2.59 -13.58 -0.95
CA VAL A 184 2.91 -13.92 0.43
C VAL A 184 1.69 -13.56 1.29
N LYS A 185 1.12 -14.54 1.98
CA LYS A 185 -0.04 -14.38 2.87
C LYS A 185 0.31 -14.88 4.27
N ASN A 186 -0.28 -14.24 5.28
CA ASN A 186 -0.08 -14.55 6.70
C ASN A 186 1.41 -14.56 7.09
N ALA A 187 2.19 -13.66 6.49
CA ALA A 187 3.62 -13.58 6.79
C ALA A 187 3.87 -13.19 8.24
N ASP A 188 4.80 -13.89 8.89
CA ASP A 188 5.26 -13.56 10.22
C ASP A 188 6.10 -12.28 10.21
N ALA A 189 5.52 -11.17 10.68
CA ALA A 189 6.22 -9.89 10.80
C ALA A 189 7.26 -9.83 11.93
N THR A 190 7.30 -10.84 12.81
CA THR A 190 8.31 -10.98 13.87
C THR A 190 9.57 -11.71 13.43
N GLU A 191 9.56 -12.31 12.24
CA GLU A 191 10.72 -13.00 11.72
C GLU A 191 11.93 -12.08 11.61
N ASP A 192 13.11 -12.70 11.59
CA ASP A 192 14.39 -12.03 11.59
C ASP A 192 14.56 -11.10 10.38
N VAL A 193 15.39 -10.07 10.55
CA VAL A 193 15.69 -9.11 9.49
C VAL A 193 16.79 -9.55 8.52
N GLU A 194 17.33 -10.76 8.67
CA GLU A 194 18.37 -11.34 7.80
C GLU A 194 18.04 -11.25 6.30
N LEU A 195 16.78 -11.46 5.91
CA LEU A 195 16.31 -11.29 4.53
C LEU A 195 16.67 -9.91 3.96
N TRP A 196 16.68 -8.90 4.82
CA TRP A 196 16.92 -7.51 4.48
C TRP A 196 18.39 -7.15 4.70
N ALA A 197 19.00 -7.60 5.80
CA ALA A 197 20.36 -7.21 6.18
C ALA A 197 21.46 -7.65 5.20
N GLY A 198 21.28 -8.78 4.50
CA GLY A 198 22.30 -9.38 3.62
C GLY A 198 22.40 -8.80 2.21
N ASN A 199 21.39 -8.05 1.73
CA ASN A 199 21.32 -7.58 0.33
C ASN A 199 21.10 -6.06 0.24
N ARG A 200 22.10 -5.27 0.70
CA ARG A 200 21.98 -3.81 0.79
C ARG A 200 21.88 -3.08 -0.56
N GLY A 201 22.18 -3.74 -1.68
CA GLY A 201 21.92 -3.17 -3.01
C GLY A 201 20.43 -2.92 -3.28
N PHE A 202 19.55 -3.56 -2.50
CA PHE A 202 18.11 -3.53 -2.67
C PHE A 202 17.35 -2.66 -1.66
N LEU A 203 17.97 -2.33 -0.53
CA LEU A 203 17.30 -1.60 0.56
C LEU A 203 17.29 -0.10 0.30
N GLN A 204 16.48 0.33 -0.67
CA GLN A 204 16.19 1.74 -0.85
C GLN A 204 15.44 2.28 0.37
N LEU A 205 15.68 3.55 0.69
CA LEU A 205 15.11 4.23 1.85
C LEU A 205 13.58 4.02 2.03
N PRO A 206 12.73 4.09 0.98
CA PRO A 206 11.28 3.87 1.15
C PRO A 206 10.91 2.48 1.68
N VAL A 207 11.66 1.45 1.29
CA VAL A 207 11.47 0.06 1.74
C VAL A 207 11.86 -0.06 3.20
N LEU A 208 13.06 0.45 3.56
CA LEU A 208 13.56 0.45 4.94
C LEU A 208 12.64 1.22 5.89
N SER A 209 12.22 2.43 5.52
CA SER A 209 11.32 3.23 6.33
C SER A 209 9.98 2.54 6.54
N SER A 210 9.44 1.86 5.51
CA SER A 210 8.19 1.12 5.63
C SER A 210 8.32 -0.11 6.53
N LEU A 211 9.41 -0.88 6.38
CA LEU A 211 9.70 -2.04 7.22
C LEU A 211 9.91 -1.63 8.69
N GLN A 212 10.67 -0.57 8.93
CA GLN A 212 10.84 0.01 10.26
C GLN A 212 9.49 0.39 10.86
N LEU A 213 8.63 1.10 10.12
CA LEU A 213 7.30 1.48 10.61
C LEU A 213 6.43 0.27 10.95
N VAL A 214 6.46 -0.80 10.14
CA VAL A 214 5.79 -2.06 10.47
C VAL A 214 6.29 -2.61 11.81
N LYS A 215 7.62 -2.76 11.96
CA LYS A 215 8.21 -3.35 13.17
C LYS A 215 8.03 -2.48 14.41
N THR A 216 8.13 -1.15 14.29
CA THR A 216 7.83 -0.22 15.39
C THR A 216 6.38 -0.30 15.83
N ARG A 217 5.43 -0.37 14.89
CA ARG A 217 4.01 -0.55 15.23
C ARG A 217 3.78 -1.90 15.91
N LEU A 218 4.38 -2.97 15.41
CA LEU A 218 4.28 -4.28 16.04
C LEU A 218 4.81 -4.27 17.48
N LEU A 219 5.98 -3.65 17.70
CA LEU A 219 6.59 -3.50 19.02
C LEU A 219 5.65 -2.77 19.99
N ILE A 220 5.13 -1.60 19.61
CA ILE A 220 4.19 -0.82 20.43
C ILE A 220 2.93 -1.65 20.72
N GLY A 221 2.43 -2.41 19.75
CA GLY A 221 1.29 -3.30 19.93
C GLY A 221 1.55 -4.37 20.99
N LEU A 222 2.72 -4.98 20.96
CA LEU A 222 3.14 -6.00 21.94
C LEU A 222 3.38 -5.40 23.32
N GLU A 223 3.94 -4.21 23.42
CA GLU A 223 4.11 -3.50 24.69
C GLU A 223 2.77 -3.22 25.36
N HIS A 224 1.78 -2.72 24.61
CA HIS A 224 0.42 -2.54 25.13
C HIS A 224 -0.22 -3.86 25.58
N LEU A 225 0.01 -4.97 24.86
CA LEU A 225 -0.49 -6.30 25.28
C LEU A 225 0.17 -6.79 26.57
N ARG A 226 1.43 -6.45 26.83
CA ARG A 226 2.11 -6.77 28.10
C ARG A 226 1.55 -5.98 29.28
N GLU A 227 1.19 -4.72 29.04
CA GLU A 227 0.61 -3.85 30.07
C GLU A 227 -0.86 -4.22 30.37
N PHE A 228 -1.60 -4.66 29.35
CA PHE A 228 -2.94 -5.23 29.50
C PHE A 228 -2.86 -6.65 30.10
N ARG A 229 -2.89 -6.75 31.43
CA ARG A 229 -3.13 -8.04 32.10
C ARG A 229 -4.44 -8.66 31.55
N PRO A 230 -4.47 -9.96 31.23
CA PRO A 230 -5.69 -10.58 30.73
C PRO A 230 -6.72 -10.66 31.86
N VAL A 231 -7.67 -9.74 31.88
CA VAL A 231 -9.04 -10.16 32.22
C VAL A 231 -9.48 -10.96 31.01
N ARG A 232 -9.49 -12.30 31.10
CA ARG A 232 -10.00 -13.19 30.04
C ARG A 232 -11.28 -12.60 29.47
N GLY A 233 -11.22 -12.10 28.23
CA GLY A 233 -12.31 -11.37 27.61
C GLY A 233 -11.99 -10.97 26.17
N LYS A 234 -13.06 -10.90 25.36
CA LYS A 234 -13.21 -10.70 23.89
C LYS A 234 -12.20 -9.82 23.11
N TYR A 235 -11.32 -9.06 23.78
CA TYR A 235 -10.35 -8.16 23.13
C TYR A 235 -9.04 -8.85 22.73
N CYS A 236 -8.62 -9.92 23.43
CA CYS A 236 -7.46 -10.73 23.03
C CYS A 236 -7.73 -11.55 21.76
N ASP A 237 -8.97 -12.03 21.60
CA ASP A 237 -9.33 -12.99 20.55
C ASP A 237 -9.14 -12.41 19.13
N ASP A 238 -9.55 -11.16 18.87
CA ASP A 238 -9.39 -10.49 17.55
C ASP A 238 -7.92 -10.30 17.09
N ILE A 239 -6.98 -10.25 18.04
CA ILE A 239 -5.54 -10.04 17.76
C ILE A 239 -4.84 -11.39 17.62
N LEU A 240 -5.17 -12.35 18.49
CA LEU A 240 -4.66 -13.71 18.46
C LEU A 240 -5.19 -14.50 17.24
N GLU A 241 -6.44 -14.30 16.82
CA GLU A 241 -7.01 -14.90 15.61
C GLU A 241 -6.30 -14.47 14.33
N ARG A 242 -5.65 -13.30 14.30
CA ARG A 242 -4.99 -12.74 13.11
C ARG A 242 -3.49 -13.03 13.06
N MET A 243 -2.90 -13.59 14.11
CA MET A 243 -1.48 -14.00 14.18
C MET A 243 -1.30 -15.27 15.04
N PRO A 244 -2.03 -16.36 14.75
CA PRO A 244 -2.18 -17.49 15.70
C PRO A 244 -0.88 -18.25 15.99
N GLU A 245 0.08 -18.26 15.07
CA GLU A 245 1.31 -19.06 15.22
C GLU A 245 2.44 -18.30 15.93
N VAL A 246 2.40 -16.96 15.94
CA VAL A 246 3.53 -16.12 16.36
C VAL A 246 3.40 -15.64 17.81
N LEU A 247 2.17 -15.44 18.28
CA LEU A 247 1.84 -14.90 19.61
C LEU A 247 1.07 -15.91 20.48
N ALA A 248 1.25 -17.20 20.20
CA ALA A 248 0.45 -18.29 20.75
C ALA A 248 0.48 -18.42 22.29
N ASP A 249 1.47 -17.84 22.97
CA ASP A 249 1.63 -17.91 24.42
C ASP A 249 2.18 -16.60 25.06
N GLU A 250 1.96 -16.46 26.37
CA GLU A 250 2.34 -15.27 27.16
C GLU A 250 3.87 -15.06 27.24
N ASP A 251 4.65 -16.15 27.24
CA ASP A 251 6.12 -16.07 27.24
C ASP A 251 6.65 -15.48 25.92
N SER A 252 6.01 -15.80 24.79
CA SER A 252 6.28 -15.20 23.49
C SER A 252 6.04 -13.69 23.53
N ILE A 253 4.91 -13.23 24.09
CA ILE A 253 4.58 -11.80 24.22
C ILE A 253 5.63 -11.05 25.05
N VAL A 254 6.21 -11.68 26.08
CA VAL A 254 7.25 -11.07 26.92
C VAL A 254 8.61 -11.00 26.22
N LYS A 255 8.98 -12.02 25.43
CA LYS A 255 10.28 -12.11 24.74
C LYS A 255 10.34 -11.29 23.45
N LYS A 256 9.27 -11.31 22.65
CA LYS A 256 9.20 -10.68 21.31
C LYS A 256 9.56 -9.20 21.26
N PRO A 257 9.19 -8.34 22.24
CA PRO A 257 9.62 -6.95 22.24
C PRO A 257 11.14 -6.75 22.28
N LYS A 258 11.87 -7.62 22.99
CA LYS A 258 13.34 -7.55 23.04
C LYS A 258 13.94 -7.95 21.69
N GLU A 259 13.42 -9.01 21.08
CA GLU A 259 13.82 -9.48 19.75
C GLU A 259 13.58 -8.39 18.69
N ILE A 260 12.39 -7.81 18.64
CA ILE A 260 12.05 -6.76 17.66
C ILE A 260 12.90 -5.50 17.89
N ASN A 261 13.16 -5.12 19.14
CA ASN A 261 14.07 -4.01 19.44
C ASN A 261 15.49 -4.28 18.93
N GLN A 262 15.98 -5.51 19.01
CA GLN A 262 17.28 -5.89 18.47
C GLN A 262 17.25 -5.84 16.93
N GLN A 263 16.24 -6.43 16.29
CA GLN A 263 16.06 -6.37 14.84
C GLN A 263 16.01 -4.92 14.31
N LEU A 264 15.33 -4.01 15.03
CA LEU A 264 15.31 -2.59 14.70
C LEU A 264 16.71 -1.98 14.78
N LYS A 265 17.53 -2.32 15.77
CA LYS A 265 18.94 -1.88 15.82
C LYS A 265 19.71 -2.44 14.63
N ASP A 266 19.57 -3.73 14.35
CA ASP A 266 20.32 -4.39 13.28
C ASP A 266 20.03 -3.75 11.91
N LEU A 267 18.79 -3.32 11.65
CA LEU A 267 18.42 -2.56 10.45
C LEU A 267 19.17 -1.22 10.28
N PHE A 268 19.68 -0.60 11.36
CA PHE A 268 20.29 0.74 11.33
C PHE A 268 21.75 0.80 11.84
N VAL A 269 22.24 -0.26 12.49
CA VAL A 269 23.54 -0.27 13.19
C VAL A 269 24.60 -1.11 12.46
N SER A 270 24.23 -2.06 11.60
CA SER A 270 25.20 -2.75 10.75
C SER A 270 25.74 -1.78 9.68
N ARG A 271 26.83 -1.08 9.99
CA ARG A 271 27.68 -0.36 9.05
C ARG A 271 28.53 -1.35 8.30
#